data_AF-A0A432QHC1-F1
#
_entry.id   AF-A0A432QHC1-F1
#
_cell.length_a   1.000
_cell.length_b   1.000
_cell.length_c   1.000
_cell.angle_alpha   90.00
_cell.angle_beta   90.00
_cell.angle_gamma   90.00
#
_symmetry.space_group_name_H-M   'P 1'
#
loop_
_entity.id
_entity.type
_entity.pdbx_description
1 polymer ?
#
loop_
_entity_poly.entity_id
_entity_poly.type
_entity_poly.pdbx_seq_one_letter_code
_entity_poly.pdbx_strand_id
1 'polypeptide(L)' 'IREQSFKDIWENSKLFLELRDFANYKDNCGRCEYVNVCGGCRARAYAMSGDYLAQEPFCSYQPAAHKG' A
#
# COMPACT_ATOMS: atom_id res chain seq x y z
N ILE A 1 12.77 -9.20 -15.87
CA ILE A 1 14.25 -9.05 -15.81
C ILE A 1 15.00 -9.48 -17.07
N ARG A 2 14.31 -9.80 -18.19
CA ARG A 2 14.97 -10.09 -19.49
C ARG A 2 15.06 -8.86 -20.40
N GLU A 3 14.10 -7.94 -20.24
CA GLU A 3 13.98 -6.71 -21.06
C GLU A 3 14.39 -5.44 -20.30
N GLN A 4 14.21 -5.44 -18.97
CA GLN A 4 14.60 -4.36 -18.07
C GLN A 4 15.43 -4.93 -16.94
N SER A 5 16.42 -4.15 -16.49
CA SER A 5 17.26 -4.54 -15.36
C SER A 5 16.42 -4.66 -14.09
N PHE A 6 16.83 -5.54 -13.19
CA PHE A 6 16.14 -5.67 -11.89
C PHE A 6 16.16 -4.37 -11.11
N LYS A 7 17.32 -3.67 -11.12
CA LYS A 7 17.49 -2.38 -10.45
C LYS A 7 16.48 -1.36 -10.95
N ASP A 8 16.31 -1.24 -12.28
CA ASP A 8 15.37 -0.28 -12.84
C ASP A 8 13.91 -0.61 -12.49
N ILE A 9 13.53 -1.88 -12.52
CA ILE A 9 12.18 -2.31 -12.11
C ILE A 9 11.94 -1.96 -10.63
N TRP A 10 12.90 -2.29 -9.76
CA TRP A 10 12.80 -2.07 -8.32
C TRP A 10 12.73 -0.58 -7.98
N GLU A 11 13.61 0.23 -8.58
CA GLU A 11 13.72 1.65 -8.26
C GLU A 11 12.62 2.48 -8.92
N ASN A 12 12.26 2.19 -10.17
CA ASN A 12 11.51 3.12 -11.03
C ASN A 12 10.16 2.60 -11.54
N SER A 13 9.77 1.35 -11.31
CA SER A 13 8.45 0.91 -11.75
C SER A 13 7.34 1.61 -10.95
N LYS A 14 6.26 1.98 -11.66
CA LYS A 14 5.09 2.65 -11.07
C LYS A 14 4.56 1.90 -9.85
N LEU A 15 4.40 0.58 -9.96
CA LEU A 15 3.89 -0.25 -8.86
C LEU A 15 4.78 -0.17 -7.61
N PHE A 16 6.10 -0.33 -7.74
CA PHE A 16 6.98 -0.26 -6.57
C PHE A 16 7.08 1.16 -5.99
N LEU A 17 6.95 2.19 -6.81
CA LEU A 17 6.90 3.57 -6.33
C LEU A 17 5.62 3.84 -5.53
N GLU A 18 4.45 3.44 -6.05
CA GLU A 18 3.17 3.60 -5.35
C GLU A 18 3.08 2.77 -4.06
N LEU A 19 3.61 1.55 -4.05
CA LEU A 19 3.66 0.71 -2.84
C LEU A 19 4.62 1.24 -1.77
N ARG A 20 5.58 2.09 -2.13
CA ARG A 20 6.49 2.76 -1.20
C ARG A 20 5.98 4.14 -0.77
N ASP A 21 4.96 4.68 -1.44
CA ASP A 21 4.32 5.94 -1.10
C ASP A 21 3.09 5.68 -0.22
N PHE A 22 3.33 5.57 1.09
CA PHE A 22 2.27 5.31 2.07
C PHE A 22 1.23 6.44 2.15
N ALA A 23 1.53 7.65 1.68
CA ALA A 23 0.57 8.75 1.66
C ALA A 23 -0.58 8.49 0.66
N ASN A 24 -0.37 7.61 -0.33
CA ASN A 24 -1.40 7.24 -1.31
C ASN A 24 -2.28 6.06 -0.88
N TYR A 25 -2.02 5.46 0.29
CA TYR A 25 -2.87 4.39 0.81
C TYR A 25 -4.22 4.98 1.19
N LYS A 26 -5.29 4.23 0.97
CA LYS A 26 -6.66 4.72 1.15
C LYS A 26 -7.28 4.20 2.45
N ASP A 27 -8.43 4.78 2.79
CA ASP A 27 -9.29 4.39 3.91
C ASP A 27 -8.52 4.25 5.23
N ASN A 28 -8.71 3.15 5.96
CA ASN A 28 -8.03 2.93 7.23
C ASN A 28 -6.50 2.91 7.10
N CYS A 29 -5.94 2.31 6.05
CA CYS A 29 -4.49 2.26 5.89
C CYS A 29 -3.87 3.64 5.63
N GLY A 30 -4.58 4.54 4.94
CA GLY A 30 -4.12 5.91 4.65
C GLY A 30 -3.98 6.83 5.85
N ARG A 31 -4.61 6.49 6.98
CA ARG A 31 -4.58 7.26 8.23
C ARG A 31 -4.01 6.50 9.43
N CYS A 32 -3.46 5.31 9.18
CA CYS A 32 -2.99 4.42 10.23
C CYS A 32 -1.61 4.81 10.74
N GLU A 33 -1.47 4.99 12.05
CA GLU A 33 -0.20 5.26 12.72
C GLU A 33 0.85 4.15 12.52
N TYR A 34 0.41 2.95 12.12
CA TYR A 34 1.27 1.79 11.86
C TYR A 34 1.57 1.56 10.37
N VAL A 35 1.22 2.48 9.47
CA VAL A 35 1.37 2.29 8.02
C VAL A 35 2.83 2.00 7.62
N ASN A 36 3.80 2.57 8.34
CA ASN A 36 5.24 2.37 8.09
C ASN A 36 5.75 0.94 8.39
N VAL A 37 4.97 0.11 9.09
CA VAL A 37 5.38 -1.25 9.47
C VAL A 37 4.41 -2.34 9.03
N CYS A 38 3.13 -2.03 8.88
CA CYS A 38 2.10 -3.00 8.49
C CYS A 38 1.64 -2.76 7.06
N GLY A 39 0.89 -1.68 6.83
CA GLY A 39 0.25 -1.39 5.54
C GLY A 39 -0.76 -2.45 5.06
N GLY A 40 -0.82 -3.65 5.63
CA GLY A 40 -1.67 -4.77 5.25
C GLY A 40 -1.26 -5.46 3.93
N CYS A 41 -1.92 -6.57 3.62
CA CYS A 41 -1.65 -7.34 2.39
C CYS A 41 -2.20 -6.65 1.14
N ARG A 42 -1.30 -6.13 0.30
CA ARG A 42 -1.64 -5.41 -0.95
C ARG A 42 -2.27 -6.32 -2.00
N ALA A 43 -1.84 -7.58 -2.05
CA ALA A 43 -2.44 -8.59 -2.93
C ALA A 43 -3.92 -8.83 -2.58
N ARG A 44 -4.26 -8.85 -1.29
CA ARG A 44 -5.65 -9.04 -0.83
C ARG A 44 -6.51 -7.81 -1.11
N ALA A 45 -5.97 -6.61 -0.88
CA ALA A 45 -6.62 -5.36 -1.24
C ALA A 45 -6.99 -5.35 -2.73
N TYR A 46 -6.05 -5.70 -3.61
CA TYR A 46 -6.30 -5.80 -5.05
C TYR A 46 -7.32 -6.89 -5.41
N ALA A 47 -7.19 -8.09 -4.84
CA ALA A 47 -8.10 -9.20 -5.15
C ALA A 47 -9.57 -8.89 -4.78
N MET A 48 -9.80 -8.06 -3.77
CA MET A 48 -11.15 -7.76 -3.26
C MET A 48 -11.73 -6.46 -3.81
N SER A 49 -10.90 -5.49 -4.20
CA SER A 49 -11.37 -4.16 -4.63
C SER A 49 -10.96 -3.77 -6.06
N GLY A 50 -10.01 -4.47 -6.66
CA GLY A 50 -9.33 -4.03 -7.89
C GLY A 50 -8.30 -2.92 -7.66
N ASP A 51 -8.05 -2.51 -6.41
CA ASP A 51 -7.13 -1.44 -6.03
C ASP A 51 -6.14 -1.93 -4.97
N TYR A 52 -4.85 -2.01 -5.32
CA TYR A 52 -3.79 -2.45 -4.38
C TYR A 52 -3.44 -1.40 -3.32
N LEU A 53 -3.91 -0.16 -3.47
CA LEU A 53 -3.74 0.93 -2.49
C LEU A 53 -4.94 1.07 -1.55
N ALA A 54 -6.02 0.32 -1.78
CA ALA A 54 -7.16 0.26 -0.86
C ALA A 54 -6.79 -0.33 0.50
N GLN A 55 -7.66 -0.18 1.50
CA GLN A 55 -7.45 -0.83 2.79
C GLN A 55 -7.36 -2.36 2.67
N GLU A 56 -6.65 -2.96 3.63
CA GLU A 56 -6.68 -4.41 3.81
C GLU A 56 -8.04 -4.81 4.42
N PRO A 57 -8.83 -5.66 3.74
CA PRO A 57 -10.25 -5.86 4.08
C PRO A 57 -10.48 -6.68 5.36
N PHE A 58 -9.45 -7.33 5.91
CA PHE A 58 -9.50 -8.16 7.11
C PHE A 58 -8.80 -7.51 8.31
N CYS A 59 -8.31 -6.28 8.16
CA CYS A 59 -7.76 -5.51 9.26
C CYS A 59 -8.90 -5.08 10.20
N SER A 60 -8.88 -5.61 11.43
CA SER A 60 -9.85 -5.23 12.48
C SER A 60 -9.42 -3.99 13.26
N TYR A 61 -8.25 -3.43 12.97
CA TYR A 61 -7.73 -2.25 13.65
C TYR A 61 -8.37 -0.98 13.11
N GLN A 62 -8.88 -0.15 14.02
CA GLN A 62 -9.39 1.18 13.70
C GLN A 62 -8.35 2.21 14.11
N PRO A 63 -7.75 2.94 13.15
CA PRO A 63 -6.81 4.02 13.45
C PRO A 63 -7.44 5.07 14.36
N ALA A 64 -6.64 5.65 15.25
CA ALA A 64 -7.07 6.85 15.95
C ALA A 64 -7.45 7.92 14.93
N ALA A 65 -8.57 8.62 15.16
CA ALA A 65 -8.97 9.70 14.26
C ALA A 65 -7.79 10.67 14.08
N HIS A 66 -7.41 10.93 12.84
CA HIS A 66 -6.40 11.95 12.52
C HIS A 66 -6.77 13.22 13.28
N LYS A 67 -5.94 13.61 14.26
CA LYS A 67 -5.83 15.02 14.60
C LYS A 67 -5.19 15.64 13.37
N GLY A 68 -6.01 16.35 12.58
CA GLY A 68 -5.55 17.14 11.46
C GLY A 68 -4.51 18.16 11.88
#